data_AF-A0A0F9LBU0-F1
#
_entry.id   AF-A0A0F9LBU0-F1
#
_cell.length_a   1.000
_cell.length_b   1.000
_cell.length_c   1.000
_cell.angle_alpha   90.00
_cell.angle_beta   90.00
_cell.angle_gamma   90.00
#
_symmetry.space_group_name_H-M   'P 1'
#
loop_
_entity.id
_entity.type
_entity.pdbx_description
1 polymer ?
#
loop_
_entity_poly.entity_id
_entity_poly.type
_entity_poly.pdbx_seq_one_letter_code
_entity_poly.pdbx_strand_id
1 'polypeptide(L)'
;MARDVNLQFISGATAMAGTGVKGAVIDTEGGFYAIVSMQLGTCTGTTVAVSVAVQASIDGGSNYFHIGQFPILDQDDDDIEISRVVFVPKPTLSSTVTTTKVRLNTVVSSGGSPVVPVNQAFLEPLVSLAAPGIDNELSQG
;
A
#
# COMPACT_ATOMS: atom_id res chain seq x y z
N MET A 1 -12.36 2.58 -13.63
CA MET A 1 -12.71 3.28 -12.38
C MET A 1 -11.84 4.53 -12.32
N ALA A 2 -12.37 5.71 -11.98
CA ALA A 2 -11.53 6.88 -11.81
C ALA A 2 -10.69 6.71 -10.52
N ARG A 3 -9.36 6.74 -10.63
CA ARG A 3 -8.45 6.62 -9.49
C ARG A 3 -8.26 8.00 -8.85
N ASP A 4 -8.35 8.06 -7.53
CA ASP A 4 -8.09 9.29 -6.78
C ASP A 4 -6.58 9.52 -6.66
N VAL A 5 -6.12 10.66 -7.15
CA VAL A 5 -4.70 11.07 -7.10
C VAL A 5 -4.21 11.29 -5.67
N ASN A 6 -5.10 11.58 -4.72
CA ASN A 6 -4.75 11.74 -3.31
C ASN A 6 -4.46 10.40 -2.62
N LEU A 7 -4.87 9.28 -3.24
CA LEU A 7 -4.64 7.93 -2.74
C LEU A 7 -3.52 7.21 -3.50
N GLN A 8 -2.72 7.94 -4.26
CA GLN A 8 -1.62 7.41 -5.04
C GLN A 8 -0.34 7.34 -4.22
N PHE A 9 0.18 6.12 -3.99
CA PHE A 9 1.48 5.92 -3.36
C PHE A 9 2.62 6.35 -4.29
N ILE A 10 2.55 5.97 -5.57
CA ILE A 10 3.64 6.16 -6.53
C ILE A 10 3.07 6.74 -7.83
N SER A 11 3.68 7.84 -8.29
CA SER A 11 3.39 8.52 -9.55
C SER A 11 4.66 8.66 -10.40
N GLY A 12 5.08 7.56 -11.03
CA GLY A 12 6.29 7.48 -11.84
C GLY A 12 7.20 6.31 -11.44
N ALA A 13 8.13 5.94 -12.33
CA ALA A 13 8.98 4.75 -12.20
C ALA A 13 9.86 4.78 -10.93
N THR A 14 9.34 4.21 -9.85
CA THR A 14 10.02 4.11 -8.55
C THR A 14 10.67 2.74 -8.42
N ALA A 15 11.99 2.72 -8.29
CA ALA A 15 12.73 1.48 -8.09
C ALA A 15 12.47 0.92 -6.67
N MET A 16 12.03 -0.33 -6.60
CA MET A 16 11.81 -1.01 -5.32
C MET A 16 13.11 -1.56 -4.70
N ALA A 17 14.27 -1.06 -5.14
CA ALA A 17 15.61 -1.43 -4.66
C ALA A 17 15.87 -1.02 -3.21
N GLY A 18 16.55 -1.89 -2.46
CA GLY A 18 16.88 -1.66 -1.06
C GLY A 18 15.66 -1.74 -0.13
N THR A 19 15.91 -1.81 1.18
CA THR A 19 14.85 -1.85 2.19
C THR A 19 14.40 -0.45 2.56
N GLY A 20 13.11 -0.28 2.84
CA GLY A 20 12.54 0.96 3.37
C GLY A 20 11.30 1.44 2.63
N VAL A 21 10.85 2.63 3.02
CA VAL A 21 9.61 3.24 2.53
C VAL A 21 9.74 3.62 1.06
N LYS A 22 8.68 3.39 0.29
CA LYS A 22 8.59 3.70 -1.13
C LYS A 22 7.35 4.54 -1.40
N GLY A 23 7.51 5.57 -2.21
CA GLY A 23 6.42 6.50 -2.54
C GLY A 23 5.97 7.36 -1.37
N ALA A 24 4.74 7.87 -1.49
CA ALA A 24 4.06 8.69 -0.51
C ALA A 24 3.50 7.87 0.66
N VAL A 25 3.28 8.57 1.77
CA VAL A 25 2.45 8.08 2.89
C VAL A 25 1.07 8.70 2.71
N ILE A 26 0.04 7.87 2.72
CA ILE A 26 -1.34 8.27 2.48
C ILE A 26 -2.08 8.40 3.81
N ASP A 27 -2.75 9.53 3.99
CA ASP A 27 -3.59 9.79 5.16
C ASP A 27 -5.02 9.39 4.86
N THR A 28 -5.62 8.58 5.74
CA THR A 28 -6.99 8.06 5.59
C THR A 28 -7.73 8.09 6.91
N GLU A 29 -9.06 8.06 6.87
CA GLU A 29 -9.88 7.91 8.09
C GLU A 29 -9.75 6.50 8.72
N GLY A 30 -9.34 5.50 7.93
CA GLY A 30 -9.28 4.10 8.33
C GLY A 30 -10.65 3.46 8.60
N GLY A 31 -10.65 2.18 8.96
CA GLY A 31 -11.85 1.39 9.24
C GLY A 31 -12.52 0.75 8.02
N PHE A 32 -11.80 0.56 6.92
CA PHE A 32 -12.36 0.04 5.67
C PHE A 32 -11.42 -0.98 5.01
N TYR A 33 -11.98 -1.80 4.13
CA TYR A 33 -11.19 -2.62 3.21
C TYR A 33 -10.76 -1.79 2.00
N ALA A 34 -9.55 -2.04 1.51
CA ALA A 34 -9.00 -1.40 0.32
C ALA A 34 -8.27 -2.42 -0.54
N ILE A 35 -8.18 -2.14 -1.84
CA ILE A 35 -7.25 -2.78 -2.75
C ILE A 35 -6.01 -1.89 -2.84
N VAL A 36 -4.84 -2.46 -2.60
CA VAL A 36 -3.57 -1.83 -2.97
C VAL A 36 -3.13 -2.42 -4.29
N SER A 37 -3.05 -1.59 -5.32
CA SER A 37 -2.63 -1.98 -6.67
C SER A 37 -1.23 -1.42 -6.97
N MET A 38 -0.40 -2.19 -7.66
CA MET A 38 0.90 -1.76 -8.18
C MET A 38 1.02 -2.14 -9.66
N GLN A 39 1.14 -1.13 -10.51
CA GLN A 39 1.52 -1.28 -11.90
C GLN A 39 3.05 -1.36 -11.96
N LEU A 40 3.57 -2.54 -12.24
CA LEU A 40 4.99 -2.77 -12.45
C LEU A 40 5.39 -2.24 -13.83
N GLY A 41 6.69 -1.97 -13.99
CA GLY A 41 7.32 -1.69 -15.28
C GLY A 41 8.33 -2.76 -15.63
N THR A 42 9.02 -2.57 -16.74
CA THR A 42 10.06 -3.48 -17.23
C THR A 42 11.24 -3.58 -16.25
N CYS A 43 11.46 -4.76 -15.68
CA CYS A 43 12.67 -5.10 -14.93
C CYS A 43 13.86 -5.11 -15.88
N THR A 44 15.00 -4.68 -15.36
CA THR A 44 16.23 -4.54 -16.17
C THR A 44 17.41 -5.29 -15.54
N GLY A 45 17.24 -5.77 -14.31
CA GLY A 45 18.19 -6.56 -13.55
C GLY A 45 17.91 -8.06 -13.71
N THR A 46 18.87 -8.87 -13.26
CA THR A 46 18.75 -10.34 -13.26
C THR A 46 18.79 -10.86 -11.83
N THR A 47 18.09 -11.97 -11.54
CA THR A 47 17.98 -12.57 -10.20
C THR A 47 17.40 -11.63 -9.14
N VAL A 48 16.47 -10.77 -9.55
CA VAL A 48 15.86 -9.78 -8.66
C VAL A 48 14.84 -10.49 -7.78
N ALA A 49 14.82 -10.17 -6.49
CA ALA A 49 13.76 -10.58 -5.60
C ALA A 49 13.39 -9.43 -4.67
N VAL A 50 12.12 -9.02 -4.69
CA VAL A 50 11.60 -7.90 -3.90
C VAL A 50 10.36 -8.34 -3.14
N SER A 51 10.35 -8.09 -1.84
CA SER A 51 9.13 -8.21 -1.03
C SER A 51 8.64 -6.83 -0.61
N VAL A 52 7.41 -6.49 -0.99
CA VAL A 52 6.77 -5.22 -0.66
C VAL A 52 5.65 -5.47 0.35
N ALA A 53 5.78 -4.84 1.51
CA ALA A 53 4.75 -4.80 2.54
C ALA A 53 3.91 -3.52 2.41
N VAL A 54 2.62 -3.68 2.64
CA VAL A 54 1.70 -2.59 2.96
C VAL A 54 1.69 -2.45 4.48
N GLN A 55 1.99 -1.24 4.94
CA GLN A 55 2.04 -0.93 6.37
C GLN A 55 1.04 0.17 6.71
N ALA A 56 0.47 0.09 7.91
CA ALA A 56 -0.37 1.13 8.47
C ALA A 56 0.19 1.61 9.82
N SER A 57 -0.16 2.85 10.15
CA SER A 57 0.13 3.49 11.43
C SER A 57 -1.16 4.11 11.95
N ILE A 58 -1.58 3.72 13.14
CA ILE A 58 -2.78 4.24 13.82
C ILE A 58 -2.44 5.32 14.87
N ASP A 59 -1.18 5.77 14.94
CA ASP A 59 -0.65 6.69 15.93
C ASP A 59 0.01 7.93 15.29
N GLY A 60 -0.53 8.38 14.15
CA GLY A 60 -0.07 9.60 13.46
C GLY A 60 1.26 9.46 12.72
N GLY A 61 1.79 8.26 12.55
CA GLY A 61 3.00 7.96 11.79
C GLY A 61 4.19 7.57 12.67
N SER A 62 3.97 7.32 13.96
CA SER A 62 5.05 7.02 14.90
C SER A 62 5.47 5.56 14.80
N ASN A 63 4.52 4.64 14.65
CA ASN A 63 4.79 3.22 14.49
C ASN A 63 3.98 2.62 13.34
N TYR A 64 4.69 1.91 12.46
CA TYR A 64 4.07 1.22 11.33
C TYR A 64 4.09 -0.29 11.53
N PHE A 65 2.94 -0.92 11.38
CA PHE A 65 2.78 -2.37 11.42
C PHE A 65 2.27 -2.90 10.09
N HIS A 66 2.51 -4.18 9.85
CA HIS A 66 2.17 -4.87 8.62
C HIS A 66 0.67 -5.15 8.51
N ILE A 67 0.03 -4.74 7.40
CA ILE A 67 -1.39 -5.03 7.12
C ILE A 67 -1.59 -5.89 5.86
N GLY A 68 -0.54 -6.11 5.08
CA GLY A 68 -0.58 -6.97 3.90
C GLY A 68 0.77 -7.04 3.20
N GLN A 69 1.00 -8.08 2.41
CA GLN A 69 2.22 -8.25 1.62
C GLN A 69 1.86 -8.67 0.21
N PHE A 70 2.63 -8.16 -0.75
CA PHE A 70 2.63 -8.71 -2.09
C PHE A 70 3.45 -10.03 -2.12
N PRO A 71 3.16 -10.91 -3.10
CA PRO A 71 4.10 -11.97 -3.46
C PRO A 71 5.51 -11.41 -3.70
N ILE A 72 6.52 -12.27 -3.60
CA ILE A 72 7.87 -11.86 -3.98
C ILE A 72 7.83 -11.55 -5.48
N LEU A 73 8.31 -10.37 -5.83
CA LEU A 73 8.44 -9.92 -7.20
C LEU A 73 9.82 -10.26 -7.72
N ASP A 74 9.90 -10.83 -8.91
CA ASP A 74 11.16 -11.17 -9.57
C ASP A 74 11.30 -10.53 -10.95
N GLN A 75 12.34 -10.93 -11.69
CA GLN A 75 12.60 -10.40 -13.02
C GLN A 75 11.60 -10.85 -14.09
N ASP A 76 10.73 -11.81 -13.80
CA ASP A 76 9.71 -12.31 -14.74
C ASP A 76 8.37 -11.56 -14.58
N ASP A 77 8.22 -10.77 -13.50
CA ASP A 77 7.04 -9.94 -13.21
C ASP A 77 7.04 -8.59 -13.97
N ASP A 78 7.34 -8.64 -15.26
CA ASP A 78 7.46 -7.46 -16.11
C ASP A 78 6.12 -6.92 -16.61
N ASP A 79 5.93 -5.61 -16.49
CA ASP A 79 4.81 -4.87 -17.07
C ASP A 79 3.41 -5.40 -16.68
N ILE A 80 3.30 -6.03 -15.51
CA ILE A 80 2.05 -6.52 -14.94
C ILE A 80 1.45 -5.55 -13.91
N GLU A 81 0.15 -5.67 -13.66
CA GLU A 81 -0.51 -5.06 -12.52
C GLU A 81 -0.83 -6.13 -11.48
N ILE A 82 -0.35 -5.94 -10.25
CA ILE A 82 -0.64 -6.83 -9.12
C ILE A 82 -1.46 -6.08 -8.08
N SER A 83 -2.33 -6.80 -7.38
CA SER A 83 -3.24 -6.22 -6.42
C SER A 83 -3.34 -7.04 -5.15
N ARG A 84 -3.52 -6.37 -4.01
CA ARG A 84 -3.70 -6.99 -2.70
C ARG A 84 -4.82 -6.32 -1.93
N VAL A 85 -5.79 -7.10 -1.49
CA VAL A 85 -6.81 -6.63 -0.55
C VAL A 85 -6.20 -6.54 0.86
N VAL A 86 -6.43 -5.42 1.54
CA VAL A 86 -6.01 -5.17 2.91
C VAL A 86 -7.15 -4.53 3.71
N PHE A 87 -7.12 -4.70 5.02
CA PHE A 87 -7.96 -3.90 5.93
C PHE A 87 -7.13 -2.73 6.46
N VAL A 88 -7.62 -1.50 6.26
CA VAL A 88 -7.01 -0.30 6.82
C VAL A 88 -7.66 -0.05 8.19
N PRO A 89 -6.91 -0.15 9.30
CA PRO A 89 -7.48 -0.01 10.64
C PRO A 89 -7.88 1.43 10.95
N LYS A 90 -8.82 1.63 11.86
CA LYS A 90 -9.13 2.97 12.39
C LYS A 90 -7.95 3.53 13.20
N PRO A 91 -7.76 4.86 13.23
CA PRO A 91 -6.78 5.48 14.10
C PRO A 91 -7.08 5.17 15.57
N THR A 92 -6.04 5.21 16.39
CA THR A 92 -6.21 5.10 17.85
C THR A 92 -7.09 6.23 18.33
N LEU A 93 -8.02 5.95 19.25
CA LEU A 93 -8.89 6.95 19.84
C LEU A 93 -8.06 7.95 20.65
N SER A 94 -7.64 9.03 20.00
CA SER A 94 -6.94 10.17 20.56
C SER A 94 -7.45 11.43 19.89
N SER A 95 -7.61 12.51 20.67
CA SER A 95 -8.05 13.81 20.14
C SER A 95 -7.06 14.42 19.13
N THR A 96 -5.84 13.91 19.06
CA THR A 96 -4.77 14.40 18.18
C THR A 96 -4.48 13.50 16.98
N VAL A 97 -5.00 12.27 16.95
CA VAL A 97 -4.76 11.32 15.86
C VAL A 97 -6.10 11.02 15.19
N THR A 98 -6.36 11.72 14.10
CA THR A 98 -7.61 11.60 13.34
C THR A 98 -7.46 10.78 12.07
N THR A 99 -6.24 10.34 11.74
CA THR A 99 -5.94 9.62 10.50
C THR A 99 -5.07 8.39 10.73
N THR A 100 -5.39 7.33 10.00
CA THR A 100 -4.50 6.19 9.77
C THR A 100 -3.62 6.51 8.58
N LYS A 101 -2.30 6.40 8.78
CA LYS A 101 -1.30 6.57 7.73
C LYS A 101 -0.97 5.24 7.09
N VAL A 102 -1.00 5.13 5.77
CA VAL A 102 -0.70 3.91 5.01
C VAL A 102 0.51 4.16 4.12
N ARG A 103 1.40 3.17 3.98
CA ARG A 103 2.59 3.27 3.12
C ARG A 103 2.99 1.93 2.52
N LEU A 104 3.78 1.99 1.45
CA LEU A 104 4.52 0.85 0.92
C LEU A 104 5.92 0.81 1.51
N ASN A 105 6.39 -0.39 1.86
CA ASN A 105 7.72 -0.60 2.38
C ASN A 105 8.34 -1.85 1.77
N THR A 106 9.47 -1.70 1.07
CA THR A 106 10.27 -2.85 0.66
C THR A 106 10.92 -3.45 1.90
N VAL A 107 10.63 -4.73 2.17
CA VAL A 107 11.15 -5.48 3.32
C VAL A 107 12.38 -6.31 2.92
N VAL A 108 12.35 -6.87 1.71
CA VAL A 108 13.45 -7.65 1.13
C VAL A 108 13.77 -7.08 -0.24
N SER A 109 15.05 -6.90 -0.53
CA SER A 109 15.53 -6.56 -1.87
C SER A 109 16.90 -7.22 -2.07
N SER A 110 17.01 -8.05 -3.10
CA SER A 110 18.25 -8.71 -3.51
C SER A 110 18.35 -8.81 -5.04
N GLY A 111 19.56 -9.05 -5.54
CA GLY A 111 19.87 -9.15 -6.97
C GLY A 111 20.73 -8.00 -7.49
N GLY A 112 21.04 -8.04 -8.78
CA GLY A 112 21.78 -6.97 -9.49
C GLY A 112 20.88 -5.81 -9.92
N SER A 113 21.48 -4.70 -10.35
CA SER A 113 20.76 -3.51 -10.83
C SER A 113 20.25 -3.69 -12.27
N PRO A 114 19.08 -3.14 -12.68
CA PRO A 114 18.03 -2.44 -11.91
C PRO A 114 16.80 -3.30 -11.52
N VAL A 115 16.27 -2.99 -10.33
CA VAL A 115 15.22 -3.69 -9.58
C VAL A 115 13.81 -3.44 -10.17
N VAL A 116 12.82 -4.30 -9.85
CA VAL A 116 11.40 -4.17 -10.21
C VAL A 116 10.92 -2.72 -10.04
N PRO A 117 10.71 -1.97 -11.14
CA PRO A 117 10.18 -0.63 -11.07
C PRO A 117 8.67 -0.68 -10.88
N VAL A 118 8.14 0.17 -10.01
CA VAL A 118 6.70 0.39 -9.89
C VAL A 118 6.40 1.72 -10.56
N ASN A 119 5.65 1.67 -11.66
CA ASN A 119 5.27 2.85 -12.44
C ASN A 119 4.18 3.64 -11.72
N GLN A 120 3.22 2.93 -11.13
CA GLN A 120 2.13 3.52 -10.36
C GLN A 120 1.69 2.59 -9.26
N ALA A 121 1.25 3.14 -8.13
CA ALA A 121 0.61 2.36 -7.08
C ALA A 121 -0.46 3.18 -6.36
N PHE A 122 -1.57 2.55 -6.01
CA PHE A 122 -2.74 3.21 -5.44
C PHE A 122 -3.29 2.46 -4.22
N LEU A 123 -3.93 3.20 -3.32
CA LEU A 123 -4.84 2.70 -2.30
C LEU A 123 -6.27 2.98 -2.77
N GLU A 124 -7.01 1.93 -3.10
CA GLU A 124 -8.37 2.05 -3.63
C GLU A 124 -9.34 1.52 -2.57
N PRO A 125 -10.02 2.39 -1.80
CA PRO A 125 -11.04 1.96 -0.86
C PRO A 125 -12.10 1.13 -1.60
N LEU A 126 -12.38 -0.06 -1.09
CA LEU A 126 -13.52 -0.82 -1.55
C LEU A 126 -14.74 -0.08 -1.01
N VAL A 127 -15.43 0.63 -1.91
CA VAL A 127 -16.70 1.27 -1.59
C VAL A 127 -17.57 0.20 -0.95
N SER A 128 -17.94 0.40 0.33
CA SER A 128 -19.06 -0.31 0.91
C SER A 128 -20.30 0.13 0.13
N LEU A 129 -20.62 -0.60 -0.94
CA LEU A 129 -21.85 -0.41 -1.71
C LEU A 129 -23.09 -0.91 -0.93
N ALA A 130 -22.99 -1.15 0.39
CA ALA A 130 -24.11 -1.67 1.16
C ALA A 130 -24.17 -1.09 2.59
N ALA A 131 -25.20 -0.26 2.77
CA ALA A 131 -25.96 -0.04 3.99
C ALA A 131 -25.36 0.92 5.06
N PRO A 132 -25.94 2.14 5.18
CA PRO A 132 -25.78 3.02 6.35
C PRO A 132 -26.04 2.36 7.72
N GLY A 133 -26.60 1.15 7.75
CA GLY A 133 -26.81 0.37 8.98
C GLY A 133 -25.55 -0.30 9.53
N ILE A 134 -24.58 -0.66 8.68
CA ILE A 134 -23.37 -1.37 9.12
C ILE A 134 -22.38 -0.43 9.83
N ASP A 135 -22.32 0.84 9.41
CA ASP A 135 -21.50 1.86 10.09
C ASP A 135 -22.02 2.21 11.48
N ASN A 136 -23.34 2.11 11.71
CA ASN A 136 -23.92 2.32 13.04
C ASN A 136 -23.49 1.21 14.03
N GLU A 137 -23.48 -0.05 13.59
CA GLU A 137 -23.06 -1.18 14.44
C GLU A 137 -21.55 -1.20 14.69
N LEU A 138 -20.72 -0.78 13.73
CA LEU A 138 -19.25 -0.63 13.90
C LEU A 138 -18.82 0.61 14.70
N SER A 139 -19.75 1.52 15.01
CA SER A 139 -19.50 2.66 15.90
C SER A 139 -19.77 2.36 17.38
N GLN A 140 -20.46 1.25 17.68
CA GLN A 140 -20.87 0.85 19.03
C GLN A 140 -20.25 -0.46 19.53
N GLY A 141 -19.37 -1.09 18.74
CA GLY A 141 -18.62 -2.30 19.10
C GLY A 141 -17.31 -2.03 19.80
#